data_AF-A0A3D5RPW5-F1
#
_entry.id   AF-A0A3D5RPW5-F1
#
_cell.length_a   1.000
_cell.length_b   1.000
_cell.length_c   1.000
_cell.angle_alpha   90.00
_cell.angle_beta   90.00
_cell.angle_gamma   90.00
#
_symmetry.space_group_name_H-M   'P 1'
#
loop_
_entity.id
_entity.type
_entity.pdbx_description
1 polymer ?
#
loop_
_entity_poly.entity_id
_entity_poly.type
_entity_poly.pdbx_seq_one_letter_code
_entity_poly.pdbx_strand_id
1 'polypeptide(L)' 'MTHRQIIEALGGTTNVANLFGLATQNISNWKRRGIPHKYRNKVAVIAMMKKVRLPDNFFEAA' A
#
# COMPACT_ATOMS: atom_id res chain seq x y z
N MET A 1 -9.80 0.62 7.40
CA MET A 1 -9.31 1.14 6.11
C MET A 1 -8.89 -0.04 5.23
N THR A 2 -9.28 -0.05 3.96
CA THR A 2 -8.93 -1.13 3.02
C THR A 2 -7.57 -0.90 2.36
N HIS A 3 -6.96 -1.94 1.79
CA HIS A 3 -5.75 -1.82 0.97
C HIS A 3 -5.87 -0.83 -0.18
N ARG A 4 -7.07 -0.73 -0.79
CA ARG A 4 -7.37 0.29 -1.79
C ARG A 4 -7.23 1.70 -1.22
N GLN A 5 -7.87 1.96 -0.08
CA GLN A 5 -7.80 3.28 0.58
C GLN A 5 -6.38 3.65 0.99
N ILE A 6 -5.57 2.69 1.44
CA ILE A 6 -4.13 2.90 1.71
C ILE A 6 -3.43 3.41 0.46
N ILE A 7 -3.60 2.72 -0.67
CA ILE A 7 -2.91 3.06 -1.90
C ILE A 7 -3.35 4.44 -2.42
N GLU A 8 -4.63 4.79 -2.33
CA GLU A 8 -5.08 6.13 -2.70
C GLU A 8 -4.46 7.21 -1.77
N ALA A 9 -4.46 6.98 -0.46
CA ALA A 9 -3.88 7.91 0.51
C ALA A 9 -2.36 8.11 0.33
N LEU A 10 -1.66 7.12 -0.21
CA LEU A 10 -0.23 7.21 -0.54
C LEU A 10 0.06 7.96 -1.86
N GLY A 11 -0.96 8.43 -2.56
CA GLY A 11 -0.84 9.17 -3.83
C GLY A 11 -1.27 8.37 -5.06
N GLY A 12 -2.01 7.29 -4.88
CA GLY A 12 -2.60 6.51 -5.97
C GLY A 12 -1.65 5.51 -6.65
N THR A 13 -2.18 4.79 -7.64
CA THR A 13 -1.51 3.64 -8.28
C THR A 13 -0.15 4.00 -8.88
N THR A 14 -0.07 5.09 -9.64
CA THR A 14 1.16 5.50 -10.35
C THR A 14 2.26 5.93 -9.39
N ASN A 15 1.93 6.71 -8.37
CA ASN A 15 2.92 7.15 -7.39
C ASN A 15 3.47 5.96 -6.58
N VAL A 16 2.58 5.07 -6.14
CA VAL A 16 2.99 3.85 -5.42
C VAL A 16 3.80 2.92 -6.33
N ALA A 17 3.46 2.80 -7.61
CA ALA A 17 4.24 2.02 -8.57
C ALA A 17 5.69 2.54 -8.66
N ASN A 18 5.86 3.86 -8.78
CA ASN A 18 7.17 4.50 -8.85
C ASN A 18 7.98 4.33 -7.55
N LEU A 19 7.37 4.51 -6.39
CA LEU A 19 8.02 4.35 -5.07
C LEU A 19 8.54 2.92 -4.82
N PHE A 20 7.90 1.94 -5.45
CA PHE A 20 8.24 0.53 -5.29
C PHE A 20 9.02 -0.05 -6.47
N GLY A 21 9.21 0.72 -7.56
CA GLY A 21 9.84 0.23 -8.79
C GLY A 21 9.06 -0.92 -9.44
N LEU A 22 7.73 -0.88 -9.34
CA LEU A 22 6.84 -1.93 -9.86
C LEU A 22 5.96 -1.41 -10.99
N ALA A 23 5.43 -2.32 -11.80
CA ALA A 23 4.40 -1.97 -12.77
C ALA A 23 3.11 -1.52 -12.07
N THR A 24 2.38 -0.57 -12.67
CA THR A 24 1.08 -0.10 -12.18
C THR A 24 0.07 -1.24 -12.02
N GLN A 25 0.15 -2.27 -12.87
CA GLN A 25 -0.66 -3.48 -12.79
C GLN A 25 -0.48 -4.22 -11.44
N ASN A 26 0.74 -4.25 -10.89
CA ASN A 26 0.99 -4.88 -9.59
C ASN A 26 0.23 -4.15 -8.49
N ILE A 27 0.25 -2.82 -8.50
CA ILE A 27 -0.44 -2.00 -7.51
C ILE A 27 -1.97 -2.10 -7.68
N SER A 28 -2.47 -2.16 -8.93
CA SER A 28 -3.88 -2.46 -9.20
C SER A 28 -4.29 -3.83 -8.64
N ASN A 29 -3.42 -4.84 -8.79
CA ASN A 29 -3.64 -6.15 -8.16
C ASN A 29 -3.66 -6.06 -6.63
N TRP A 30 -2.82 -5.22 -6.01
CA TRP A 30 -2.85 -5.02 -4.55
C TRP A 30 -4.14 -4.36 -4.07
N LYS A 31 -4.69 -3.40 -4.83
CA LYS A 31 -6.01 -2.80 -4.51
C LYS A 31 -7.11 -3.85 -4.44
N ARG A 32 -7.03 -4.90 -5.28
CA ARG A 32 -8.03 -5.96 -5.39
C ARG A 32 -7.78 -7.14 -4.45
N ARG A 33 -6.53 -7.56 -4.31
CA ARG A 33 -6.13 -8.81 -3.63
C ARG A 33 -5.46 -8.58 -2.28
N GLY A 34 -5.19 -7.32 -1.91
CA GLY A 34 -4.40 -6.99 -0.72
C GLY A 34 -2.93 -6.74 -1.03
N ILE A 35 -2.26 -6.02 -0.13
CA ILE A 35 -0.83 -5.74 -0.23
C ILE A 35 -0.06 -6.98 0.25
N PRO A 36 0.83 -7.57 -0.57
CA PRO A 36 1.59 -8.75 -0.17
C PRO A 36 2.44 -8.48 1.08
N HIS A 37 2.52 -9.45 1.99
CA HIS A 37 3.24 -9.31 3.27
C HIS A 37 4.65 -8.75 3.13
N LYS A 38 5.41 -9.21 2.11
CA LYS A 38 6.78 -8.71 1.83
C LYS A 38 6.89 -7.20 1.60
N TYR A 39 5.81 -6.53 1.21
CA TYR A 39 5.80 -5.07 0.98
C TYR A 39 5.21 -4.27 2.14
N ARG A 40 4.59 -4.91 3.13
CA ARG A 40 3.86 -4.21 4.21
C ARG A 40 4.75 -3.37 5.08
N ASN A 41 5.95 -3.85 5.43
CA ASN A 41 6.92 -3.05 6.19
C ASN A 41 7.28 -1.75 5.44
N LYS A 42 7.58 -1.85 4.14
CA LYS A 42 7.89 -0.67 3.33
C LYS A 42 6.68 0.26 3.18
N VAL A 43 5.47 -0.29 3.02
CA VAL A 43 4.23 0.51 3.01
C VAL A 43 4.01 1.24 4.33
N ALA A 44 4.27 0.59 5.47
CA ALA A 44 4.14 1.20 6.79
C ALA A 44 5.12 2.35 7.00
N VAL A 45 6.38 2.18 6.59
CA VAL A 45 7.38 3.26 6.64
C VAL A 45 6.92 4.46 5.80
N ILE A 46 6.46 4.24 4.56
CA ILE A 46 6.00 5.32 3.69
C ILE A 46 4.72 5.97 4.24
N ALA A 47 3.80 5.18 4.80
CA ALA A 47 2.57 5.68 5.42
C ALA A 47 2.90 6.59 6.62
N MET A 48 3.85 6.19 7.47
CA MET A 48 4.35 7.01 8.58
C MET A 48 4.94 8.33 8.07
N MET A 49 5.81 8.28 7.06
CA MET A 49 6.40 9.48 6.43
C MET A 49 5.35 10.43 5.84
N LYS A 50 4.29 9.88 5.26
CA LYS A 50 3.17 10.64 4.67
C LYS A 50 2.06 10.97 5.66
N LYS A 51 2.21 10.62 6.95
CA LYS A 51 1.18 10.79 8.00
C LYS A 51 -0.16 10.12 7.66
N VAL A 52 -0.11 9.02 6.90
CA VAL A 52 -1.27 8.17 6.58
C VAL A 52 -1.46 7.16 7.70
N ARG A 53 -2.62 7.17 8.36
CA ARG A 53 -2.97 6.16 9.37
C ARG A 53 -3.21 4.82 8.70
N LEU A 54 -2.60 3.76 9.20
CA LEU A 54 -2.87 2.37 8.82
C LEU A 54 -3.91 1.74 9.77
N PRO A 55 -4.67 0.72 9.34
CA PRO A 55 -5.56 -0.02 10.24
C PRO A 55 -4.74 -0.88 11.21
N ASP A 56 -5.24 -1.10 12.42
CA ASP A 56 -4.53 -1.83 13.49
C ASP A 56 -4.13 -3.26 13.06
N ASN A 57 -4.97 -3.90 12.26
CA ASN A 57 -4.75 -5.25 11.73
C ASN A 57 -3.98 -5.29 10.39
N PHE A 58 -3.29 -4.20 9.99
CA PHE A 58 -2.62 -4.10 8.69
C PHE A 58 -1.60 -5.24 8.44
N PHE A 59 -0.91 -5.69 9.48
CA PHE A 59 0.09 -6.76 9.36
C PHE A 59 -0.51 -8.17 9.40
N GLU A 60 -1.75 -8.31 9.87
CA GLU A 60 -2.41 -9.60 10.10
C GLU A 60 -3.38 -9.99 8.98
N ALA A 61 -3.96 -9.02 8.26
CA ALA A 61 -4.90 -9.30 7.18
C ALA A 61 -4.26 -10.20 6.10
N ALA A 62 -4.93 -11.24 5.60
CA ALA A 62 -4.39 -12.09 4.52
C ALA A 62 -4.55 -11.43 3.15
#